data_AF-A0A352DRK8-F1
#
_entry.id   AF-A0A352DRK8-F1
#
_cell.length_a   1.000
_cell.length_b   1.000
_cell.length_c   1.000
_cell.angle_alpha   90.00
_cell.angle_beta   90.00
_cell.angle_gamma   90.00
#
_symmetry.space_group_name_H-M   'P 1'
#
loop_
_entity.id
_entity.type
_entity.pdbx_description
1 polymer ?
#
loop_
_entity_poly.entity_id
_entity_poly.type
_entity_poly.pdbx_seq_one_letter_code
_entity_poly.pdbx_strand_id
1 'polypeptide(L)'
;MERLGWRRTAGRIRPRTQSRLVGPEWLERRVQCAPVVADEAAVLPSAVPTDPLFGEQWGLANSGQHGGTPLVDVNAVAAWDVTTGSRS
;
A
#
# COMPACT_ATOMS: atom_id res chain seq x y z
N MET A 1 0.46 56.08 39.31
CA MET A 1 1.80 55.61 38.89
C MET A 1 1.66 54.12 38.59
N GLU A 2 1.11 53.76 37.44
CA GLU A 2 1.78 53.57 36.13
C GLU A 2 2.02 52.07 35.89
N ARG A 3 1.17 51.46 35.06
CA ARG A 3 1.50 50.85 33.74
C ARG A 3 2.31 49.54 33.91
N LEU A 4 1.89 48.40 33.39
CA LEU A 4 1.55 48.15 31.99
C LEU A 4 0.67 46.89 31.88
N GLY A 5 -0.54 47.08 31.36
CA GLY A 5 -1.36 45.98 30.87
C GLY A 5 -0.76 45.43 29.58
N TRP A 6 -0.52 44.12 29.54
CA TRP A 6 -0.09 43.44 28.32
C TRP A 6 -1.29 43.32 27.37
N ARG A 7 -1.52 44.36 26.57
CA ARG A 7 -2.33 44.23 25.36
C ARG A 7 -1.43 43.65 24.27
N ARG A 8 -1.61 42.37 23.95
CA ARG A 8 -1.19 41.85 22.65
C ARG A 8 -2.41 41.84 21.75
N THR A 9 -2.29 42.62 20.69
CA THR A 9 -3.19 42.74 19.55
C THR A 9 -3.69 41.38 19.09
N ALA A 10 -4.99 41.28 18.84
CA ALA A 10 -5.60 40.17 18.14
C ALA A 10 -5.02 40.12 16.72
N GLY A 11 -3.90 39.42 16.56
CA GLY A 11 -3.40 39.00 15.27
C GLY A 11 -4.45 38.06 14.68
N ARG A 12 -5.18 38.56 13.69
CA ARG A 12 -6.12 37.78 12.87
C ARG A 12 -5.40 36.51 12.44
N ILE A 13 -5.71 35.40 13.11
CA ILE A 13 -5.25 34.06 12.71
C ILE A 13 -5.85 33.86 11.32
N ARG A 14 -5.02 34.09 10.30
CA ARG A 14 -5.31 33.58 8.95
C ARG A 14 -5.47 32.08 9.18
N PRO A 15 -6.62 31.46 8.88
CA PRO A 15 -6.67 30.02 8.89
C PRO A 15 -5.52 29.59 7.99
N ARG A 16 -4.62 28.77 8.54
CA ARG A 16 -3.58 28.13 7.77
C ARG A 16 -4.38 27.35 6.73
N THR A 17 -4.55 27.94 5.54
CA THR A 17 -5.14 27.27 4.41
C THR A 17 -4.27 26.04 4.30
N GLN A 18 -4.84 24.91 4.70
CA GLN A 18 -4.20 23.63 4.54
C GLN A 18 -3.98 23.57 3.04
N SER A 19 -2.75 23.89 2.63
CA SER A 19 -2.32 23.73 1.27
C SER A 19 -2.65 22.28 1.01
N ARG A 20 -3.72 22.07 0.25
CA ARG A 20 -4.09 20.77 -0.26
C ARG A 20 -2.93 20.47 -1.20
N LEU A 21 -1.86 19.93 -0.62
CA LEU A 21 -0.85 19.23 -1.34
C LEU A 21 -1.65 18.10 -1.97
N VAL A 22 -2.14 18.35 -3.18
CA VAL A 22 -2.43 17.31 -4.13
C VAL A 22 -1.06 16.64 -4.26
N GLY A 23 -0.87 15.58 -3.49
CA GLY A 23 0.34 14.77 -3.57
C GLY A 23 0.52 14.33 -5.02
N PRO A 24 1.75 14.07 -5.45
CA PRO A 24 1.97 13.62 -6.82
C PRO A 24 1.06 12.40 -7.07
N GLU A 25 0.42 12.38 -8.23
CA GLU A 25 -0.63 11.44 -8.65
C GLU A 25 -0.28 9.96 -8.41
N TRP A 26 1.01 9.66 -8.20
CA TRP A 26 1.55 8.36 -7.83
C TRP A 26 1.02 7.80 -6.49
N LEU A 27 0.57 8.63 -5.54
CA LEU A 27 0.06 8.15 -4.23
C LEU A 27 -1.46 7.86 -4.22
N GLU A 28 -2.21 8.40 -5.17
CA GLU A 28 -3.68 8.21 -5.28
C GLU A 28 -4.07 7.01 -6.15
N ARG A 29 -3.09 6.31 -6.74
CA ARG A 29 -3.31 4.96 -7.28
C ARG A 29 -3.42 3.98 -6.12
N ARG A 30 -4.51 4.12 -5.37
CA ARG A 30 -5.12 3.03 -4.63
C ARG A 30 -5.29 1.91 -5.64
N VAL A 31 -4.46 0.88 -5.52
CA VAL A 31 -4.73 -0.42 -6.14
C VAL A 31 -6.03 -0.86 -5.49
N GLN A 32 -7.13 -0.56 -6.15
CA GLN A 32 -8.42 -1.11 -5.83
C GLN A 32 -8.26 -2.62 -6.01
N CYS A 33 -8.39 -3.40 -4.94
CA CYS A 33 -8.66 -4.83 -5.06
C CYS A 33 -9.95 -4.93 -5.88
N ALA A 34 -9.82 -5.19 -7.18
CA ALA A 34 -10.96 -5.43 -8.04
C ALA A 34 -11.63 -6.73 -7.57
N PRO A 35 -12.96 -6.78 -7.41
CA PRO A 35 -13.62 -8.07 -7.32
C PRO A 35 -13.33 -8.80 -8.63
N VAL A 36 -12.88 -10.03 -8.52
CA VAL A 36 -12.68 -10.93 -9.66
C VAL A 36 -14.02 -11.13 -10.38
N VAL A 37 -14.34 -10.27 -11.34
CA VAL A 37 -15.40 -10.51 -12.30
C VAL A 37 -14.86 -11.56 -13.25
N ALA A 38 -15.41 -12.77 -13.11
CA ALA A 38 -14.99 -13.97 -13.82
C ALA A 38 -15.46 -13.92 -15.28
N ASP A 39 -14.84 -13.09 -16.11
CA ASP A 39 -15.05 -13.16 -17.58
C ASP A 39 -13.90 -12.64 -18.44
N GLU A 40 -12.68 -12.57 -17.90
CA GLU A 40 -11.46 -12.52 -18.71
C GLU A 40 -10.56 -13.54 -18.04
N ALA A 41 -10.10 -14.55 -18.79
CA ALA A 41 -9.37 -15.70 -18.26
C ALA A 41 -8.34 -15.24 -17.22
N ALA A 42 -8.64 -15.49 -15.95
CA ALA A 42 -7.71 -15.25 -14.87
C ALA A 42 -6.46 -16.05 -15.23
N VAL A 43 -5.42 -15.36 -15.68
CA VAL A 43 -4.08 -15.91 -15.75
C VAL A 43 -3.75 -16.21 -14.29
N LEU A 44 -4.12 -17.40 -13.83
CA LEU A 44 -3.54 -17.92 -12.61
C LEU A 44 -2.04 -17.98 -12.92
N PRO A 45 -1.20 -17.30 -12.12
CA PRO A 45 0.24 -17.39 -12.32
C PRO A 45 0.59 -18.89 -12.35
N SER A 46 1.08 -19.35 -13.50
CA SER A 46 1.24 -20.79 -13.75
C SER A 46 2.29 -21.41 -12.84
N ALA A 47 3.02 -20.58 -12.09
CA ALA A 47 4.13 -20.94 -11.24
C ALA A 47 3.82 -20.92 -9.74
N VAL A 48 2.55 -20.83 -9.32
CA VAL A 48 2.21 -21.02 -7.89
C VAL A 48 2.45 -22.49 -7.48
N PRO A 49 3.25 -22.76 -6.43
CA PRO A 49 3.51 -24.11 -5.98
C PRO A 49 2.26 -24.82 -5.45
N THR A 50 2.15 -26.13 -5.69
CA THR A 50 1.12 -26.99 -5.09
C THR A 50 1.48 -27.46 -3.68
N ASP A 51 2.45 -26.82 -3.03
CA ASP A 51 2.86 -27.15 -1.66
C ASP A 51 1.71 -26.82 -0.68
N PRO A 52 1.24 -27.77 0.15
CA PRO A 52 0.15 -27.53 1.08
C PRO A 52 0.41 -26.40 2.08
N LEU A 53 1.68 -26.10 2.38
CA LEU A 53 2.10 -25.04 3.30
C LEU A 53 2.41 -23.73 2.59
N PHE A 54 2.23 -23.62 1.28
CA PHE A 54 2.46 -22.35 0.55
C PHE A 54 1.63 -21.19 1.11
N GLY A 55 0.40 -21.46 1.56
CA GLY A 55 -0.46 -20.45 2.19
C GLY A 55 0.11 -19.83 3.47
N GLU A 56 1.01 -20.52 4.15
CA GLU A 56 1.67 -20.06 5.39
C GLU A 56 2.94 -19.24 5.10
N GLN A 57 3.43 -19.24 3.86
CA GLN A 57 4.69 -18.58 3.46
C GLN A 57 4.47 -17.11 3.13
N TRP A 58 4.14 -16.30 4.15
CA TRP A 58 3.83 -14.87 4.00
C TRP A 58 4.88 -14.08 3.23
N GLY A 59 6.17 -14.42 3.36
CA GLY A 59 7.25 -13.72 2.67
C GLY A 59 7.22 -13.89 1.14
N LEU A 60 6.61 -14.96 0.64
CA LEU A 60 6.49 -15.25 -0.80
C LEU A 60 5.18 -14.75 -1.38
N ALA A 61 4.09 -14.89 -0.61
CA ALA A 61 2.76 -14.39 -0.95
C ALA A 61 2.01 -14.00 0.35
N ASN A 62 1.81 -12.71 0.55
CA ASN A 62 1.15 -12.14 1.70
C ASN A 62 -0.29 -11.75 1.35
N SER A 63 -1.24 -12.61 1.71
CA SER A 63 -2.67 -12.36 1.60
C SER A 63 -3.26 -11.69 2.86
N GLY A 64 -2.44 -11.40 3.87
CA GLY A 64 -2.89 -11.00 5.20
C GLY A 64 -3.33 -12.18 6.07
N GLN A 65 -2.86 -13.39 5.79
CA GLN A 65 -3.30 -14.66 6.41
C GLN A 65 -3.21 -14.70 7.95
N HIS A 66 -2.39 -13.83 8.56
CA HIS A 66 -2.24 -13.73 10.02
C HIS A 66 -2.55 -12.33 10.56
N GLY A 67 -3.36 -11.54 9.83
CA GLY A 67 -3.70 -10.16 10.22
C GLY A 67 -2.58 -9.14 9.94
N GLY A 68 -1.62 -9.48 9.07
CA GLY A 68 -0.62 -8.56 8.53
C GLY A 68 -1.19 -7.62 7.47
N THR A 69 -0.35 -6.73 6.93
CA THR A 69 -0.73 -5.89 5.78
C THR A 69 -0.59 -6.70 4.49
N PRO A 70 -1.67 -6.96 3.73
CA PRO A 70 -1.58 -7.71 2.48
C PRO A 70 -0.64 -7.05 1.45
N LEU A 71 -0.10 -7.86 0.54
CA LEU A 71 0.81 -7.45 -0.56
C LEU A 71 2.17 -6.89 -0.09
N VAL A 72 2.51 -7.03 1.19
CA VAL A 72 3.84 -6.72 1.72
C VAL A 72 4.65 -8.02 1.76
N ASP A 73 5.12 -8.43 0.58
CA ASP A 73 5.93 -9.63 0.33
C ASP A 73 7.00 -9.33 -0.74
N VAL A 74 7.79 -10.34 -1.13
CA VAL A 74 8.82 -10.18 -2.18
C VAL A 74 8.28 -10.30 -3.60
N ASN A 75 6.96 -10.42 -3.78
CA ASN A 75 6.28 -10.63 -5.05
C ASN A 75 6.80 -11.85 -5.83
N ALA A 76 7.03 -12.97 -5.13
CA ALA A 76 7.66 -14.16 -5.69
C ALA A 76 6.83 -14.78 -6.83
N VAL A 77 5.50 -14.78 -6.68
CA VAL A 77 4.58 -15.37 -7.67
C VAL A 77 4.71 -14.69 -9.03
N ALA A 78 4.77 -13.36 -9.08
CA ALA A 78 5.00 -12.64 -10.33
C ALA A 78 6.43 -12.83 -10.87
N ALA A 79 7.43 -12.97 -9.99
CA ALA A 79 8.80 -13.26 -10.41
C ALA A 79 8.92 -14.65 -11.06
N TRP A 80 8.17 -15.64 -10.57
CA TRP A 80 8.19 -16.99 -11.11
C TRP A 80 7.50 -17.13 -12.47
N ASP A 81 6.61 -16.20 -12.84
CA ASP A 81 6.13 -16.08 -14.22
C ASP A 81 7.27 -15.70 -15.20
N VAL A 82 8.37 -15.11 -14.70
CA VAL A 82 9.59 -14.80 -15.49
C VAL A 82 10.59 -15.96 -15.44
N THR A 83 10.92 -16.45 -14.25
CA THR A 83 11.85 -17.57 -14.07
C THR A 83 11.73 -18.18 -12.68
N THR A 84 11.92 -19.50 -12.59
CA THR A 84 12.06 -20.25 -11.33
C THR A 84 13.52 -20.58 -11.01
N GLY A 85 14.47 -20.00 -11.75
CA GLY A 85 15.90 -20.28 -11.64
C GLY A 85 16.45 -21.09 -12.82
N SER A 86 17.72 -21.51 -12.71
CA SER A 86 18.42 -22.33 -13.70
C SER A 86 18.81 -23.67 -13.10
N ARG A 87 18.90 -24.71 -13.92
CA ARG A 87 19.43 -26.01 -13.51
C ARG A 87 20.96 -25.95 -13.50
N SER A 88 21.58 -26.56 -12.49
CA SER A 88 23.04 -26.71 -12.35
C SER A 88 23.58 -27.88 -13.17
#